data_AF-W4IL46-F1
#
_entry.id   AF-W4IL46-F1
#
_cell.length_a   1.000
_cell.length_b   1.000
_cell.length_c   1.000
_cell.angle_alpha   90.00
_cell.angle_beta   90.00
_cell.angle_gamma   90.00
#
_symmetry.space_group_name_H-M   'P 1'
#
loop_
_entity.id
_entity.type
_entity.pdbx_description
1 polymer ?
#
loop_
_entity_poly.entity_id
_entity_poly.type
_entity_poly.pdbx_seq_one_letter_code
_entity_poly.pdbx_strand_id
1 'polypeptide(L)'
;MIKNVKSISVIGNNLDSLSLSYFLQCKKLNVNLLLTNKSTNSINTYHHKKNVIEKGHYTFALNDESYLSLSLLKSLHLKQKVVERNRYSNNVSFLDVKERKYKINKYLFRIIYNLLKDYFSNKSINIGKNETLNNFILQHFDKKICDNLIAPYCYHYFNYSPENVLMRSFFPQFVEKIEGKKSLIKFLFSKKASLSSISKKQKIFRFMGGNNVLTRYGQERKKERKKKKEKR
;
A
#
# COMPACT_ATOMS: atom_id res chain seq x y z
N MET A 1 -16.41 -5.46 -45.51
CA MET A 1 -16.82 -4.85 -44.21
C MET A 1 -15.61 -4.78 -43.28
N ILE A 2 -15.02 -3.60 -43.11
CA ILE A 2 -13.97 -3.38 -42.11
C ILE A 2 -14.68 -3.32 -40.75
N LYS A 3 -14.59 -4.39 -39.95
CA LYS A 3 -15.01 -4.35 -38.55
C LYS A 3 -14.22 -3.22 -37.89
N ASN A 4 -14.90 -2.17 -37.45
CA ASN A 4 -14.31 -1.11 -36.64
C ASN A 4 -13.81 -1.72 -35.33
N VAL A 5 -12.57 -2.20 -35.31
CA VAL A 5 -11.95 -2.73 -34.11
C VAL A 5 -11.62 -1.55 -33.23
N LYS A 6 -12.56 -1.16 -32.37
CA LYS A 6 -12.38 -0.10 -31.37
C LYS A 6 -11.05 -0.35 -30.63
N SER A 7 -10.09 0.56 -30.82
CA SER A 7 -8.79 0.49 -30.17
C SER A 7 -8.81 1.36 -28.91
N ILE A 8 -8.34 0.80 -27.80
CA ILE A 8 -8.20 1.53 -26.54
C ILE A 8 -6.77 2.04 -26.45
N SER A 9 -6.60 3.35 -26.32
CA SER A 9 -5.29 3.95 -26.09
C SER A 9 -5.07 4.15 -24.60
N VAL A 10 -4.00 3.57 -24.06
CA VAL A 10 -3.56 3.76 -22.67
C VAL A 10 -2.31 4.61 -22.71
N ILE A 11 -2.30 5.72 -21.96
CA ILE A 11 -1.17 6.66 -21.92
C ILE A 11 -0.50 6.55 -20.55
N GLY A 12 0.81 6.31 -20.55
CA GLY A 12 1.60 6.27 -19.33
C GLY A 12 2.76 5.28 -19.38
N ASN A 13 3.71 5.47 -18.48
CA ASN A 13 4.88 4.60 -18.30
C ASN A 13 5.05 4.21 -16.81
N ASN A 14 3.93 4.06 -16.11
CA ASN A 14 3.85 3.75 -14.67
C ASN A 14 3.26 2.35 -14.44
N LEU A 15 3.33 1.83 -13.22
CA LEU A 15 2.79 0.50 -12.92
C LEU A 15 1.30 0.39 -13.26
N ASP A 16 0.50 1.43 -13.03
CA ASP A 16 -0.95 1.41 -13.25
C ASP A 16 -1.31 1.28 -14.72
N SER A 17 -0.72 2.12 -15.58
CA SER A 17 -0.90 2.07 -17.04
C SER A 17 -0.39 0.77 -17.64
N LEU A 18 0.74 0.25 -17.16
CA LEU A 18 1.27 -1.06 -17.58
C LEU A 18 0.33 -2.20 -17.17
N SER A 19 -0.17 -2.17 -15.94
CA SER A 19 -1.08 -3.18 -15.40
C SER A 19 -2.44 -3.16 -16.10
N LEU A 20 -2.99 -1.98 -16.35
CA LEU A 20 -4.24 -1.80 -17.09
C LEU A 20 -4.10 -2.29 -18.53
N SER A 21 -3.04 -1.87 -19.21
CA SER A 21 -2.75 -2.34 -20.57
C SER A 21 -2.61 -3.86 -20.62
N TYR A 22 -1.91 -4.45 -19.65
CA TYR A 22 -1.77 -5.91 -19.55
C TYR A 22 -3.13 -6.59 -19.35
N PHE A 23 -3.95 -6.09 -18.42
CA PHE A 23 -5.27 -6.64 -18.15
C PHE A 23 -6.19 -6.60 -19.39
N LEU A 24 -6.26 -5.47 -20.08
CA LEU A 24 -7.06 -5.32 -21.30
C LEU A 24 -6.57 -6.25 -22.42
N GLN A 25 -5.26 -6.46 -22.53
CA GLN A 25 -4.68 -7.40 -23.49
C GLN A 25 -5.03 -8.87 -23.17
N CYS A 26 -5.05 -9.25 -21.89
CA CYS A 26 -5.52 -10.57 -21.46
C CYS A 26 -7.00 -10.81 -21.83
N LYS A 27 -7.80 -9.75 -21.89
CA LYS A 27 -9.19 -9.76 -22.39
C LYS A 27 -9.31 -9.75 -23.91
N LYS A 28 -8.20 -9.89 -24.65
CA LYS A 28 -8.12 -9.89 -26.12
C LYS A 28 -8.62 -8.58 -26.77
N LEU A 29 -8.59 -7.47 -26.03
CA LEU A 29 -8.93 -6.15 -26.57
C LEU A 29 -7.75 -5.56 -27.36
N ASN A 30 -8.06 -4.72 -28.35
CA ASN A 30 -7.05 -4.00 -29.12
C ASN A 30 -6.57 -2.78 -28.31
N VAL A 31 -5.33 -2.83 -27.81
CA VAL A 31 -4.79 -1.83 -26.89
C VAL A 31 -3.51 -1.22 -27.44
N ASN A 32 -3.48 0.10 -27.53
CA ASN A 32 -2.32 0.90 -27.90
C ASN A 32 -1.73 1.56 -26.65
N LEU A 33 -0.62 1.02 -26.13
CA LEU A 33 0.09 1.62 -25.01
C LEU A 33 1.09 2.68 -25.51
N LEU A 34 0.79 3.95 -25.21
CA LEU A 34 1.61 5.11 -25.49
C LEU A 34 2.46 5.44 -24.26
N LEU A 35 3.76 5.23 -24.38
CA LEU A 35 4.71 5.45 -23.28
C LEU A 35 5.12 6.91 -23.26
N THR A 36 5.06 7.53 -22.09
CA THR A 36 5.60 8.87 -21.86
C THR A 36 7.10 8.81 -21.59
N ASN A 37 7.87 9.79 -22.08
CA ASN A 37 9.32 9.88 -21.85
C ASN A 37 9.67 10.11 -20.38
N LYS A 38 8.76 10.72 -19.61
CA LYS A 38 8.85 10.81 -18.15
C LYS A 38 8.50 9.44 -17.57
N SER A 39 9.49 8.67 -17.13
CA SER A 39 9.24 7.53 -16.24
C SER A 39 8.85 8.08 -14.88
N THR A 40 7.64 7.77 -14.43
CA THR A 40 7.25 8.03 -13.04
C THR A 40 8.00 6.99 -12.20
N ASN A 41 9.17 7.36 -11.69
CA ASN A 41 10.14 6.49 -11.03
C ASN A 41 9.69 5.97 -9.64
N SER A 42 8.40 5.72 -9.43
CA SER A 42 7.92 5.16 -8.16
C SER A 42 8.49 3.75 -7.91
N ILE A 43 8.77 3.01 -8.98
CA ILE A 43 9.48 1.73 -8.93
C ILE A 43 10.74 1.85 -9.78
N ASN A 44 11.89 1.98 -9.13
CA ASN A 44 13.17 2.07 -9.79
C ASN A 44 14.23 1.34 -8.96
N THR A 45 14.95 0.42 -9.60
CA THR A 45 16.01 -0.33 -8.94
C THR A 45 17.34 0.04 -9.57
N TYR A 46 18.27 0.46 -8.73
CA TYR A 46 19.66 0.71 -9.08
C TYR A 46 20.54 -0.44 -8.59
N HIS A 47 21.43 -0.90 -9.45
CA HIS A 47 22.40 -1.94 -9.10
C HIS A 47 23.76 -1.29 -8.92
N HIS A 48 24.40 -1.56 -7.78
CA HIS A 48 25.76 -1.12 -7.53
C HIS A 48 26.57 -2.27 -6.95
N LYS A 49 27.58 -2.72 -7.70
CA LYS A 49 28.34 -3.94 -7.38
C LYS A 49 27.37 -5.12 -7.22
N LYS A 50 27.39 -5.81 -6.08
CA LYS A 50 26.49 -6.92 -5.74
C LYS A 50 25.19 -6.47 -5.04
N ASN A 51 24.98 -5.16 -4.88
CA ASN A 51 23.83 -4.62 -4.13
C ASN A 51 22.67 -4.25 -5.06
N VAL A 52 21.46 -4.48 -4.55
CA VAL A 52 20.19 -4.06 -5.14
C VAL A 52 19.63 -2.93 -4.29
N ILE A 53 19.50 -1.74 -4.88
CA ILE A 53 19.10 -0.51 -4.19
C ILE A 53 17.81 0.01 -4.83
N GLU A 54 16.72 0.08 -4.06
CA GLU A 54 15.46 0.65 -4.54
C GLU A 54 15.45 2.17 -4.37
N LYS A 55 15.19 2.89 -5.45
CA LYS A 55 14.91 4.32 -5.50
C LYS A 55 13.40 4.50 -5.67
N GLY A 56 12.65 4.40 -4.57
CA GLY A 56 11.18 4.48 -4.57
C GLY A 56 10.54 3.43 -3.66
N HIS A 57 9.49 2.77 -4.13
CA HIS A 57 8.82 1.71 -3.37
C HIS A 57 9.78 0.56 -3.07
N TYR A 58 10.05 0.39 -1.78
CA TYR A 58 10.98 -0.61 -1.28
C TYR A 58 10.38 -2.02 -1.21
N THR A 59 9.12 -2.13 -0.80
CA THR A 59 8.42 -3.40 -0.58
C THR A 59 6.94 -3.33 -0.94
N PHE A 60 6.36 -4.48 -1.23
CA PHE A 60 4.92 -4.66 -1.46
C PHE A 60 4.32 -5.52 -0.36
N ALA A 61 3.05 -5.27 -0.02
CA ALA A 61 2.28 -6.14 0.86
C ALA A 61 1.44 -7.09 0.01
N LEU A 62 1.65 -8.40 0.15
CA LEU A 62 0.81 -9.42 -0.44
C LEU A 62 -0.21 -9.87 0.61
N ASN A 63 -1.48 -9.61 0.35
CA ASN A 63 -2.55 -10.27 1.09
C ASN A 63 -2.87 -11.59 0.38
N ASP A 64 -2.90 -12.70 1.11
CA ASP A 64 -3.24 -14.02 0.56
C ASP A 64 -4.65 -14.04 -0.08
N GLU A 65 -5.53 -13.11 0.29
CA GLU A 65 -6.86 -12.94 -0.31
C GLU A 65 -6.89 -12.01 -1.53
N SER A 66 -5.80 -11.29 -1.82
CA SER A 66 -5.71 -10.49 -3.03
C SER A 66 -5.48 -11.39 -4.24
N TYR A 67 -6.57 -11.97 -4.74
CA TYR A 67 -6.58 -12.81 -5.94
C TYR A 67 -5.88 -12.12 -7.12
N LEU A 68 -6.07 -10.81 -7.27
CA LEU A 68 -5.49 -10.02 -8.35
C LEU A 68 -3.96 -9.97 -8.27
N SER A 69 -3.38 -9.75 -7.09
CA SER A 69 -1.93 -9.69 -6.91
C SER A 69 -1.27 -11.05 -7.13
N LEU A 70 -1.86 -12.12 -6.59
CA LEU A 70 -1.37 -13.49 -6.77
C LEU A 70 -1.49 -13.96 -8.23
N SER A 71 -2.62 -13.66 -8.87
CA SER A 71 -2.87 -13.97 -10.28
C SER A 71 -1.85 -13.27 -11.20
N LEU A 72 -1.59 -11.98 -10.95
CA LEU A 72 -0.58 -11.22 -11.70
C LEU A 72 0.84 -11.80 -11.53
N LEU A 73 1.24 -12.14 -10.29
CA LEU A 73 2.55 -12.75 -10.06
C LEU A 73 2.68 -14.11 -10.73
N LYS A 74 1.60 -14.90 -10.77
CA LYS A 74 1.55 -16.20 -11.45
C LYS A 74 1.63 -16.01 -12.97
N SER A 75 0.86 -15.09 -13.53
CA SER A 75 0.80 -14.84 -14.98
C SER A 75 2.08 -14.25 -15.54
N LEU A 76 2.85 -13.54 -14.70
CA LEU A 76 4.17 -13.01 -15.04
C LEU A 76 5.32 -13.99 -14.71
N HIS A 77 5.03 -15.19 -14.20
CA HIS A 77 6.03 -16.15 -13.74
C HIS A 77 7.03 -15.57 -12.72
N LEU A 78 6.58 -14.62 -11.90
CA LEU A 78 7.41 -13.86 -10.97
C LEU A 78 7.48 -14.47 -9.57
N LYS A 79 6.62 -15.45 -9.27
CA LYS A 79 6.50 -16.04 -7.93
C LYS A 79 7.83 -16.57 -7.37
N GLN A 80 8.69 -17.13 -8.22
CA GLN A 80 9.99 -17.67 -7.81
C GLN A 80 11.03 -16.59 -7.48
N LYS A 81 10.81 -15.34 -7.93
CA LYS A 81 11.70 -14.20 -7.69
C LYS A 81 11.33 -13.41 -6.43
N VAL A 82 10.25 -13.80 -5.75
CA VAL A 82 9.73 -13.15 -4.54
C VAL A 82 10.60 -13.51 -3.35
N VAL A 83 11.07 -12.49 -2.64
CA VAL A 83 11.82 -12.61 -1.39
C VAL A 83 10.98 -11.98 -0.29
N GLU A 84 10.61 -12.78 0.71
CA GLU A 84 9.88 -12.29 1.88
C GLU A 84 10.78 -11.45 2.79
N ARG A 85 10.16 -10.49 3.49
CA ARG A 85 10.84 -9.68 4.50
C ARG A 85 11.43 -10.57 5.59
N ASN A 86 12.64 -10.22 6.05
CA ASN A 86 13.29 -10.92 7.14
C ASN A 86 12.48 -10.80 8.45
N ARG A 87 12.17 -11.94 9.07
CA ARG A 87 11.42 -12.04 10.35
C ARG A 87 12.09 -11.32 11.51
N TYR A 88 13.41 -11.12 11.48
CA TYR A 88 14.13 -10.40 12.53
C TYR A 88 13.96 -8.87 12.49
N SER A 89 13.32 -8.33 11.44
CA SER A 89 13.09 -6.87 11.29
C SER A 89 11.80 -6.37 11.95
N ASN A 90 11.22 -7.14 12.87
CA ASN A 90 9.92 -6.84 13.50
C ASN A 90 9.97 -5.69 14.52
N ASN A 91 11.16 -5.29 14.97
CA ASN A 91 11.29 -4.15 15.88
C ASN A 91 11.31 -2.84 15.08
N VAL A 92 10.12 -2.36 14.70
CA VAL A 92 9.98 -1.02 14.15
C VAL A 92 10.36 -0.02 15.24
N SER A 93 11.46 0.68 15.00
CA SER A 93 11.92 1.80 15.80
C SER A 93 11.90 3.05 14.94
N PHE A 94 11.50 4.18 15.50
CA PHE A 94 11.60 5.48 14.84
C PHE A 94 12.58 6.37 15.59
N LEU A 95 13.12 7.34 14.86
CA LEU A 95 13.92 8.42 15.42
C LEU A 95 12.99 9.60 15.66
N ASP A 96 13.03 10.15 16.87
CA ASP A 96 12.42 11.43 17.18
C ASP A 96 13.24 12.58 16.57
N VAL A 97 12.67 13.78 16.50
CA VAL A 97 13.28 15.03 16.04
C VAL A 97 14.59 15.34 16.79
N LYS A 98 14.73 14.83 18.02
CA LYS A 98 15.95 14.93 18.84
C LYS A 98 16.93 13.75 18.66
N GLU A 99 16.82 13.01 17.55
CA GLU A 99 17.65 11.84 17.21
C GLU A 99 17.57 10.66 18.20
N ARG A 100 16.59 10.69 19.11
CA ARG A 100 16.40 9.62 20.09
C ARG A 100 15.66 8.47 19.43
N LYS A 101 16.25 7.28 19.48
CA LYS A 101 15.65 6.04 18.97
C LYS A 101 14.60 5.52 19.95
N TYR A 102 13.36 5.40 19.50
CA TYR A 102 12.27 4.83 20.29
C TYR A 102 11.74 3.55 19.67
N LYS A 103 11.50 2.55 20.53
CA LYS A 103 10.69 1.38 20.17
C LYS A 103 9.21 1.74 20.36
N ILE A 104 8.35 1.31 19.44
CA ILE A 104 6.88 1.52 19.54
C ILE A 104 6.34 1.03 20.89
N ASN A 105 6.91 -0.04 21.46
CA ASN A 105 6.52 -0.61 22.76
C ASN A 105 6.54 0.41 23.91
N LYS A 106 7.33 1.50 23.81
CA LYS A 106 7.33 2.58 24.81
C LYS A 106 5.96 3.22 24.99
N TYR A 107 5.14 3.25 23.95
CA TYR A 107 3.81 3.86 23.97
C TYR A 107 2.70 2.88 24.34
N LEU A 108 3.01 1.58 24.53
CA LEU A 108 2.01 0.52 24.72
C LEU A 108 1.10 0.79 25.93
N PHE A 109 1.69 1.08 27.10
CA PHE A 109 0.91 1.39 28.31
C PHE A 109 -0.01 2.59 28.11
N ARG A 110 0.43 3.58 27.34
CA ARG A 110 -0.32 4.80 27.11
C ARG A 110 -1.45 4.61 26.09
N ILE A 111 -1.22 3.79 25.08
CA ILE A 111 -2.25 3.34 24.16
C ILE A 111 -3.32 2.58 24.94
N ILE A 112 -2.93 1.63 25.79
CA ILE A 112 -3.87 0.86 26.63
C ILE A 112 -4.67 1.78 27.56
N TYR A 113 -4.01 2.71 28.25
CA TYR A 113 -4.67 3.67 29.14
C TYR A 113 -5.74 4.49 28.41
N ASN A 114 -5.40 5.06 27.25
CA ASN A 114 -6.34 5.87 26.48
C ASN A 114 -7.48 5.03 25.89
N LEU A 115 -7.22 3.79 25.45
CA LEU A 115 -8.26 2.85 25.02
C LEU A 115 -9.26 2.55 26.14
N LEU A 116 -8.78 2.32 27.37
CA LEU A 116 -9.65 2.09 28.53
C LEU A 116 -10.48 3.35 28.85
N LYS A 117 -9.84 4.52 28.86
CA LYS A 117 -10.52 5.81 29.07
C LYS A 117 -11.64 6.05 28.03
N ASP A 118 -11.36 5.78 26.76
CA ASP A 118 -12.34 5.87 25.68
C ASP A 118 -13.51 4.89 25.90
N TYR A 119 -13.22 3.66 26.32
CA TYR A 119 -14.24 2.66 26.63
C TYR A 119 -15.21 3.09 27.73
N PHE A 120 -14.70 3.67 28.82
CA PHE A 120 -15.55 4.16 29.92
C PHE A 120 -16.32 5.43 29.55
N SER A 121 -15.82 6.22 28.59
CA SER A 121 -16.52 7.43 28.11
C SER A 121 -17.80 7.10 27.32
N ASN A 122 -17.87 5.90 26.72
CA ASN A 122 -19.05 5.34 26.06
C ASN A 122 -19.69 6.23 24.96
N LYS A 123 -18.91 7.18 24.41
CA LYS A 123 -19.34 8.09 23.34
C LYS A 123 -19.36 7.35 22.02
N SER A 124 -20.43 7.51 21.25
CA SER A 124 -20.49 6.96 19.90
C SER A 124 -19.43 7.62 19.00
N ILE A 125 -18.67 6.81 18.29
CA ILE A 125 -17.69 7.25 17.31
C ILE A 125 -18.44 7.71 16.07
N ASN A 126 -18.33 9.01 15.77
CA ASN A 126 -18.85 9.62 14.56
C ASN A 126 -17.69 10.23 13.78
N ILE A 127 -17.50 9.80 12.53
CA ILE A 127 -16.39 10.23 11.68
C ILE A 127 -16.98 11.14 10.61
N GLY A 128 -16.78 12.45 10.76
CA GLY A 128 -17.24 13.44 9.78
C GLY A 128 -16.66 13.21 8.38
N LYS A 129 -17.27 13.83 7.36
CA LYS A 129 -16.81 13.72 5.96
C LYS A 129 -15.35 14.17 5.79
N ASN A 130 -14.97 15.23 6.51
CA ASN A 130 -13.64 15.85 6.46
C ASN A 130 -12.81 15.54 7.71
N GLU A 131 -13.15 14.47 8.45
CA GLU A 131 -12.40 14.10 9.65
C GLU A 131 -10.96 13.70 9.26
N THR A 132 -9.99 14.38 9.85
CA THR A 132 -8.57 14.11 9.65
C THR A 132 -8.10 13.06 10.66
N LEU A 133 -7.03 12.33 10.33
CA LEU A 133 -6.42 11.37 11.23
C LEU A 133 -5.94 12.06 12.51
N ASN A 134 -5.42 13.29 12.42
CA ASN A 134 -5.02 14.07 13.59
C ASN A 134 -6.18 14.29 14.56
N ASN A 135 -7.32 14.80 14.08
CA ASN A 135 -8.48 15.07 14.92
C ASN A 135 -9.05 13.79 15.53
N PHE A 136 -9.17 12.73 14.72
CA PHE A 136 -9.62 11.43 15.19
C PHE A 136 -8.73 10.89 16.31
N ILE A 137 -7.40 10.95 16.15
CA ILE A 137 -6.47 10.49 17.16
C ILE A 137 -6.56 11.34 18.42
N LEU A 138 -6.67 12.67 18.33
CA LEU A 138 -6.76 13.55 19.49
C LEU A 138 -8.08 13.39 20.27
N GLN A 139 -9.15 12.89 19.64
CA GLN A 139 -10.40 12.58 20.32
C GLN A 139 -10.31 11.33 21.20
N HIS A 140 -9.50 10.34 20.79
CA HIS A 140 -9.41 9.03 21.45
C HIS A 140 -8.09 8.78 22.20
N PHE A 141 -7.05 9.52 21.86
CA PHE A 141 -5.71 9.42 22.40
C PHE A 141 -5.17 10.81 22.71
N ASP A 142 -4.08 10.86 23.47
CA ASP A 142 -3.46 12.14 23.78
C ASP A 142 -2.48 12.64 22.70
N LYS A 143 -2.18 13.94 22.78
CA LYS A 143 -1.27 14.64 21.87
C LYS A 143 0.11 13.97 21.72
N LYS A 144 0.65 13.37 22.78
CA LYS A 144 1.98 12.73 22.70
C LYS A 144 1.94 11.43 21.87
N ILE A 145 0.80 10.73 21.77
CA ILE A 145 0.63 9.63 20.81
C ILE A 145 0.55 10.19 19.39
N CYS A 146 -0.20 11.28 19.19
CA CYS A 146 -0.30 11.90 17.87
C CYS A 146 1.07 12.35 17.35
N ASP A 147 1.79 13.16 18.14
CA ASP A 147 3.05 13.78 17.74
C ASP A 147 4.19 12.76 17.60
N ASN A 148 4.29 11.80 18.51
CA ASN A 148 5.47 10.92 18.56
C ASN A 148 5.27 9.59 17.84
N LEU A 149 4.03 9.14 17.59
CA LEU A 149 3.79 7.84 16.95
C LEU A 149 3.07 8.00 15.62
N ILE A 150 1.97 8.75 15.59
CA ILE A 150 1.13 8.88 14.40
C ILE A 150 1.80 9.79 13.37
N ALA A 151 2.34 10.95 13.76
CA ALA A 151 2.97 11.86 12.83
C ALA A 151 4.18 11.24 12.10
N PRO A 152 5.15 10.58 12.79
CA PRO A 152 6.25 9.89 12.11
C PRO A 152 5.77 8.78 11.17
N TYR A 153 4.74 8.03 11.57
CA TYR A 153 4.11 7.04 10.70
C TYR A 153 3.53 7.68 9.43
N CYS A 154 2.83 8.81 9.56
CA CYS A 154 2.22 9.51 8.42
C CYS A 154 3.27 10.07 7.47
N TYR A 155 4.34 10.68 7.98
CA TYR A 155 5.44 11.15 7.15
C TYR A 155 6.15 9.99 6.44
N HIS A 156 6.32 8.85 7.11
CA HIS A 156 6.93 7.69 6.49
C HIS A 156 6.07 7.07 5.37
N TYR A 157 4.76 6.94 5.60
CA TYR A 157 3.87 6.20 4.70
C TYR A 157 3.18 7.08 3.65
N PHE A 158 2.68 8.24 4.07
CA PHE A 158 1.95 9.18 3.21
C PHE A 158 2.80 10.35 2.72
N ASN A 159 3.94 10.63 3.36
CA ASN A 159 4.76 11.83 3.11
C ASN A 159 4.03 13.16 3.44
N TYR A 160 3.01 13.11 4.31
CA TYR A 160 2.24 14.26 4.78
C TYR A 160 1.98 14.17 6.30
N SER A 161 1.66 15.30 6.91
CA SER A 161 1.22 15.38 8.32
C SER A 161 -0.15 14.69 8.51
N PRO A 162 -0.48 14.21 9.73
CA PRO A 162 -1.77 13.57 10.01
C PRO A 162 -2.98 14.50 9.83
N GLU A 163 -2.77 15.81 9.80
CA GLU A 163 -3.80 16.81 9.51
C GLU A 163 -4.27 16.75 8.04
N ASN A 164 -3.42 16.27 7.14
CA ASN A 164 -3.73 16.15 5.71
C ASN A 164 -4.23 14.74 5.33
N VAL A 165 -4.34 13.83 6.30
CA VAL A 165 -4.77 12.44 6.07
C VAL A 165 -6.24 12.32 6.44
N LEU A 166 -7.12 12.32 5.44
CA LEU A 166 -8.56 12.14 5.65
C LEU A 166 -8.93 10.69 5.97
N MET A 167 -9.66 10.48 7.06
CA MET A 167 -10.02 9.15 7.56
C MET A 167 -10.80 8.34 6.52
N ARG A 168 -11.82 8.94 5.89
CA ARG A 168 -12.67 8.26 4.89
C ARG A 168 -11.94 7.94 3.59
N SER A 169 -10.94 8.73 3.21
CA SER A 169 -10.19 8.53 1.97
C SER A 169 -9.09 7.48 2.12
N PHE A 170 -8.33 7.53 3.22
CA PHE A 170 -7.17 6.66 3.41
C PHE A 170 -7.50 5.38 4.21
N PHE A 171 -8.55 5.39 5.03
CA PHE A 171 -8.96 4.25 5.86
C PHE A 171 -10.45 3.90 5.72
N PRO A 172 -11.01 3.77 4.49
CA PRO A 172 -12.45 3.61 4.28
C PRO A 172 -13.04 2.38 5.00
N GLN A 173 -12.35 1.23 4.92
CA GLN A 173 -12.79 -0.01 5.57
C GLN A 173 -12.74 0.07 7.10
N PHE A 174 -11.84 0.88 7.66
CA PHE A 174 -11.78 1.11 9.10
C PHE A 174 -12.97 1.97 9.52
N VAL A 175 -13.21 3.08 8.80
CA VAL A 175 -14.34 3.99 9.07
C VAL A 175 -15.67 3.24 9.03
N GLU A 176 -15.92 2.48 7.98
CA GLU A 176 -17.15 1.70 7.81
C GLU A 176 -17.44 0.77 9.00
N LYS A 177 -16.41 0.14 9.57
CA LYS A 177 -16.58 -0.82 10.66
C LYS A 177 -16.67 -0.18 12.05
N ILE A 178 -16.04 0.99 12.23
CA ILE A 178 -15.97 1.66 13.53
C ILE A 178 -17.07 2.69 13.74
N GLU A 179 -17.60 3.26 12.67
CA GLU A 179 -18.68 4.24 12.72
C GLU A 179 -19.90 3.66 13.46
N GLY A 180 -20.43 4.43 14.42
CA GLY A 180 -21.54 4.00 15.29
C GLY A 180 -21.14 3.07 16.44
N LYS A 181 -19.87 2.66 16.57
CA LYS A 181 -19.39 1.93 17.75
C LYS A 181 -19.25 2.88 18.95
N LYS A 182 -19.45 2.36 20.17
CA LYS A 182 -19.37 3.14 21.42
C LYS A 182 -17.94 3.37 21.93
N SER A 183 -16.93 2.71 21.37
CA SER A 183 -15.52 2.90 21.70
C SER A 183 -14.59 2.09 20.77
N LEU A 184 -13.31 2.47 20.75
CA LEU A 184 -12.26 1.74 20.03
C LEU A 184 -12.09 0.31 20.56
N ILE A 185 -12.17 0.11 21.87
CA ILE A 185 -12.12 -1.22 22.49
C ILE A 185 -13.28 -2.09 21.98
N LYS A 186 -14.52 -1.59 22.00
CA LYS A 186 -15.67 -2.36 21.51
C LYS A 186 -15.55 -2.71 20.03
N PHE A 187 -14.93 -1.83 19.24
CA PHE A 187 -14.56 -2.15 17.87
C PHE A 187 -13.55 -3.31 17.83
N LEU A 188 -12.40 -3.19 18.50
CA LEU A 188 -11.32 -4.20 18.50
C LEU A 188 -11.76 -5.59 18.98
N PHE A 189 -12.67 -5.65 19.95
CA PHE A 189 -13.20 -6.92 20.50
C PHE A 189 -14.47 -7.41 19.79
N SER A 190 -15.01 -6.68 18.81
CA SER A 190 -16.20 -7.13 18.07
C SER A 190 -15.86 -8.31 17.15
N LYS A 191 -16.69 -9.36 17.16
CA LYS A 191 -16.52 -10.55 16.30
C LYS A 191 -16.42 -10.23 14.79
N LYS A 192 -17.02 -9.12 14.33
CA LYS A 192 -16.93 -8.62 12.94
C LYS A 192 -15.62 -7.88 12.61
N ALA A 193 -14.91 -7.39 13.62
CA ALA A 193 -13.63 -6.73 13.49
C ALA A 193 -12.54 -7.59 14.14
N SER A 194 -12.63 -8.92 14.02
CA SER A 194 -11.54 -9.78 14.43
C SER A 194 -10.27 -9.22 13.81
N LEU A 195 -9.26 -8.92 14.64
CA LEU A 195 -7.97 -8.46 14.11
C LEU A 195 -7.47 -9.44 13.04
N SER A 196 -7.84 -10.73 13.10
CA SER A 196 -7.57 -11.70 12.04
C SER A 196 -8.10 -11.33 10.66
N SER A 197 -9.13 -10.48 10.54
CA SER A 197 -9.63 -9.98 9.25
C SER A 197 -8.83 -8.78 8.70
N ILE A 198 -8.24 -7.98 9.59
CA ILE A 198 -7.41 -6.79 9.28
C ILE A 198 -5.91 -7.16 9.22
N SER A 199 -5.50 -8.17 9.98
CA SER A 199 -4.14 -8.69 10.16
C SER A 199 -3.94 -10.04 9.46
N LYS A 200 -4.80 -10.41 8.50
CA LYS A 200 -4.55 -11.58 7.62
C LYS A 200 -3.10 -11.47 7.15
N LYS A 201 -2.34 -12.57 7.27
CA LYS A 201 -0.87 -12.60 7.14
C LYS A 201 -0.41 -11.85 5.88
N GLN A 202 -0.19 -10.55 6.00
CA GLN A 202 0.31 -9.74 4.91
C GLN A 202 1.78 -10.09 4.78
N LYS A 203 2.13 -10.77 3.70
CA LYS A 203 3.51 -11.08 3.40
C LYS A 203 4.12 -9.86 2.75
N ILE A 204 4.98 -9.18 3.50
CA ILE A 204 5.78 -8.11 2.93
C ILE A 204 6.87 -8.76 2.08
N PHE A 205 6.94 -8.39 0.81
CA PHE A 205 7.88 -8.97 -0.14
C PHE A 205 8.53 -7.94 -1.04
N ARG A 206 9.63 -8.35 -1.65
CA ARG A 206 10.38 -7.66 -2.70
C ARG A 206 10.85 -8.67 -3.73
N PHE A 207 11.46 -8.23 -4.82
CA PHE A 207 12.05 -9.14 -5.80
C PHE A 207 13.56 -9.25 -5.65
N MET A 208 14.10 -10.46 -5.81
CA MET A 208 15.54 -10.74 -5.64
C MET A 208 16.44 -9.86 -6.54
N GLY A 209 16.00 -9.59 -7.76
CA GLY A 209 16.69 -8.70 -8.71
C GLY A 209 16.21 -7.25 -8.70
N GLY A 210 15.40 -6.88 -7.71
CA GLY A 210 14.79 -5.57 -7.57
C GLY A 210 13.40 -5.41 -8.16
N ASN A 211 12.69 -4.41 -7.69
CA ASN A 211 11.28 -4.16 -7.97
C ASN A 211 11.02 -3.68 -9.41
N ASN A 212 12.06 -3.18 -10.12
CA ASN A 212 12.00 -2.83 -11.54
C ASN A 212 11.55 -3.99 -12.45
N VAL A 213 11.57 -5.22 -11.94
CA VAL A 213 11.08 -6.39 -12.65
C VAL A 213 9.62 -6.20 -13.07
N LEU A 214 8.78 -5.59 -12.23
CA LEU A 214 7.35 -5.38 -12.52
C LEU A 214 7.15 -4.46 -13.74
N THR A 215 7.94 -3.40 -13.87
CA THR A 215 7.83 -2.46 -14.98
C THR A 215 8.48 -3.01 -16.26
N ARG A 216 9.60 -3.73 -16.14
CA ARG A 216 10.27 -4.40 -17.27
C ARG A 216 9.36 -5.43 -17.96
N TYR A 217 8.67 -6.29 -17.22
CA TYR A 217 7.74 -7.26 -17.81
C TYR A 217 6.61 -6.59 -18.60
N GLY A 218 6.09 -5.46 -18.10
CA GLY A 218 5.08 -4.67 -18.82
C GLY A 218 5.58 -4.12 -20.15
N GLN A 219 6.86 -3.74 -20.23
CA GLN A 219 7.49 -3.19 -21.43
C GLN A 219 7.94 -4.25 -22.44
N GLU A 220 8.48 -5.39 -21.98
CA GLU A 220 9.02 -6.46 -22.85
C GLU A 220 7.96 -7.13 -23.74
N ARG A 221 6.73 -7.30 -23.24
CA ARG A 221 5.59 -7.83 -24.01
C ARG A 221 5.20 -6.96 -25.21
N LYS A 222 5.55 -5.67 -25.22
CA LYS A 222 5.37 -4.79 -26.39
C LYS A 222 6.36 -5.14 -27.51
N LYS A 223 7.60 -5.50 -27.16
CA LYS A 223 8.67 -5.83 -28.12
C LYS A 223 8.42 -7.15 -28.84
N GLU A 224 7.91 -8.16 -28.13
CA GLU A 224 7.55 -9.46 -28.73
C GLU A 224 6.44 -9.34 -29.78
N ARG A 225 5.52 -8.37 -29.63
CA ARG A 225 4.45 -8.13 -30.60
C ARG A 225 4.90 -7.32 -31.82
N LYS A 226 5.84 -6.38 -31.69
CA LYS A 226 6.45 -5.72 -32.86
C LYS A 226 7.12 -6.74 -33.78
N LYS A 227 7.94 -7.63 -33.20
CA LYS A 227 8.60 -8.72 -33.94
C LYS A 227 7.62 -9.71 -34.60
N LYS A 228 6.42 -9.92 -34.04
CA LYS A 228 5.38 -10.77 -34.66
C LYS A 228 4.57 -10.07 -35.76
N LYS A 229 4.51 -8.73 -35.74
CA LYS A 229 3.89 -7.92 -36.82
C LYS A 229 4.85 -7.67 -37.98
N GLU A 230 6.16 -7.63 -37.73
CA GLU A 230 7.21 -7.49 -38.77
C GLU A 230 7.53 -8.82 -39.49
N LYS A 231 7.07 -9.96 -38.96
CA LYS A 231 7.24 -11.30 -39.55
C LYS A 231 5.99 -11.85 -40.26
N ARG A 232 5.00 -10.99 -40.49
CA ARG A 232 3.76 -11.28 -41.25
C ARG A 232 3.62 -10.24 -42.34
#